data_AF-A0A1I7U4C1-F1
#
_entry.id   AF-A0A1I7U4C1-F1
#
_cell.length_a   1.000
_cell.length_b   1.000
_cell.length_c   1.000
_cell.angle_alpha   90.00
_cell.angle_beta   90.00
_cell.angle_gamma   90.00
#
_symmetry.space_group_name_H-M   'P 1'
#
loop_
_entity.id
_entity.type
_entity.pdbx_description
1 polymer ?
#
loop_
_entity_poly.entity_id
_entity_poly.type
_entity_poly.pdbx_seq_one_letter_code
_entity_poly.pdbx_strand_id
1 'polypeptide(L)'
;MSSLLILPYFHGTIDIRECREALTSIGDFLVRNHTKTVDTKFDECPAILTIAIPVDQSSEKELVGLTVIALTLWIRFDKSFESEIRENILRDTDPEPLAGVKADIRTGILVAFWIIIGFSIANVIIGFVGVVGAFIRSRYLLAPYLLSMIILFLLEIAVGITALVKRKSIRRTVKEYVFDSFNMNSQPDISAFSFRYNCCGADNLTNLNCFAGQPTCSSAVWDRLDFTMMIFGICMLVIVVLQAFTALITVPVVIERKREVSY
;
A
#
# COMPACT_ATOMS: atom_id res chain seq x y z
N MET A 1 -9.27 42.55 -41.42
CA MET A 1 -9.54 42.27 -40.00
C MET A 1 -10.83 41.48 -39.94
N SER A 2 -10.69 40.17 -40.08
CA SER A 2 -11.74 39.14 -40.17
C SER A 2 -12.30 38.92 -38.75
N SER A 3 -13.60 39.10 -38.47
CA SER A 3 -14.78 38.28 -38.85
C SER A 3 -14.70 36.88 -38.22
N LEU A 4 -15.40 36.67 -37.09
CA LEU A 4 -16.76 36.09 -36.94
C LEU A 4 -16.70 34.55 -36.85
N LEU A 5 -17.00 33.90 -35.72
CA LEU A 5 -18.30 33.62 -35.04
C LEU A 5 -18.80 32.18 -35.34
N ILE A 6 -19.30 31.55 -34.27
CA ILE A 6 -20.34 30.48 -34.20
C ILE A 6 -19.86 29.02 -33.97
N LEU A 7 -20.30 28.51 -32.81
CA LEU A 7 -20.32 27.12 -32.31
C LEU A 7 -21.16 26.16 -33.16
N PRO A 8 -20.90 24.84 -33.09
CA PRO A 8 -22.00 23.95 -32.71
C PRO A 8 -21.60 22.74 -31.81
N TYR A 9 -22.60 22.25 -31.06
CA TYR A 9 -22.75 20.87 -30.59
C TYR A 9 -22.79 19.88 -31.78
N PHE A 10 -22.16 18.69 -31.71
CA PHE A 10 -22.79 17.39 -32.08
C PHE A 10 -21.91 16.15 -31.82
N HIS A 11 -22.64 15.06 -31.61
CA HIS A 11 -22.39 13.62 -31.47
C HIS A 11 -21.45 12.97 -32.53
N GLY A 12 -20.59 12.01 -32.11
CA GLY A 12 -19.93 11.05 -33.00
C GLY A 12 -18.41 10.95 -32.87
N THR A 13 -17.90 9.76 -32.55
CA THR A 13 -16.50 9.26 -32.65
C THR A 13 -15.38 10.28 -32.52
N ILE A 14 -14.68 10.29 -31.38
CA ILE A 14 -13.52 11.18 -31.14
C ILE A 14 -12.42 10.88 -32.16
N ASP A 15 -12.23 11.84 -33.05
CA ASP A 15 -11.28 11.86 -34.16
C ASP A 15 -9.91 12.34 -33.66
N ILE A 16 -8.84 11.70 -34.12
CA ILE A 16 -7.43 11.78 -33.66
C ILE A 16 -6.82 13.19 -33.81
N ARG A 17 -7.58 14.15 -34.33
CA ARG A 17 -7.14 15.52 -34.63
C ARG A 17 -7.21 16.45 -33.43
N GLU A 18 -8.12 16.24 -32.48
CA GLU A 18 -8.27 17.11 -31.29
C GLU A 18 -7.19 16.84 -30.23
N CYS A 19 -6.64 15.62 -30.19
CA CYS A 19 -5.41 15.31 -29.45
C CYS A 19 -4.19 16.09 -29.94
N ARG A 20 -4.17 16.55 -31.21
CA ARG A 20 -3.02 17.24 -31.80
C ARG A 20 -2.84 18.65 -31.23
N GLU A 21 -3.91 19.32 -30.84
CA GLU A 21 -3.85 20.71 -30.34
C GLU A 21 -3.55 20.78 -28.83
N ALA A 22 -3.98 19.81 -28.03
CA ALA A 22 -3.54 19.66 -26.65
C ALA A 22 -2.03 19.33 -26.56
N LEU A 23 -1.49 18.61 -27.55
CA LEU A 23 -0.07 18.28 -27.66
C LEU A 23 0.82 19.52 -27.89
N THR A 24 0.32 20.53 -28.61
CA THR A 24 1.07 21.78 -28.85
C THR A 24 1.21 22.63 -27.58
N SER A 25 0.22 22.65 -26.68
CA SER A 25 0.31 23.38 -25.41
C SER A 25 1.28 22.73 -24.41
N ILE A 26 1.43 21.41 -24.45
CA ILE A 26 2.42 20.66 -23.65
C ILE A 26 3.81 20.77 -24.29
N GLY A 27 3.85 20.84 -25.63
CA GLY A 27 5.06 21.06 -26.42
C GLY A 27 5.81 22.33 -26.02
N ASP A 28 5.12 23.46 -25.86
CA ASP A 28 5.79 24.73 -25.49
C ASP A 28 6.31 24.75 -24.04
N PHE A 29 5.73 23.97 -23.12
CA PHE A 29 6.24 23.84 -21.75
C PHE A 29 7.51 22.98 -21.68
N LEU A 30 7.58 21.93 -22.51
CA LEU A 30 8.74 21.03 -22.57
C LEU A 30 9.90 21.59 -23.43
N VAL A 31 9.60 22.44 -24.42
CA VAL A 31 10.61 23.08 -25.28
C VAL A 31 11.56 24.01 -24.50
N ARG A 32 11.12 24.59 -23.37
CA ARG A 32 11.96 25.51 -22.59
C ARG A 32 13.06 24.84 -21.76
N ASN A 33 13.17 23.50 -21.76
CA ASN A 33 14.26 22.79 -21.06
C ASN A 33 15.06 21.79 -21.92
N HIS A 34 15.04 21.94 -23.26
CA HIS A 34 16.16 21.59 -24.15
C HIS A 34 17.50 21.93 -23.45
N THR A 35 18.55 21.09 -23.40
CA THR A 35 19.38 20.74 -24.57
C THR A 35 20.30 19.55 -24.27
N LYS A 36 20.07 18.39 -24.91
CA LYS A 36 21.01 17.73 -25.85
C LYS A 36 20.48 16.35 -26.33
N THR A 37 20.08 16.35 -27.61
CA THR A 37 20.19 15.30 -28.67
C THR A 37 19.75 13.86 -28.40
N VAL A 38 18.86 13.31 -29.25
CA VAL A 38 19.16 12.18 -30.19
C VAL A 38 18.05 12.08 -31.25
N ASP A 39 18.50 11.95 -32.51
CA ASP A 39 17.74 11.93 -33.76
C ASP A 39 16.99 10.61 -34.08
N THR A 40 15.74 10.75 -34.53
CA THR A 40 14.93 9.98 -35.51
C THR A 40 15.08 8.44 -35.67
N LYS A 41 13.97 7.69 -35.40
CA LYS A 41 13.34 6.77 -36.40
C LYS A 41 11.90 6.36 -36.03
N PHE A 42 11.03 6.32 -37.03
CA PHE A 42 9.56 6.16 -36.97
C PHE A 42 9.06 4.72 -36.64
N ASP A 43 9.66 4.05 -35.64
CA ASP A 43 9.20 2.77 -35.06
C ASP A 43 8.80 2.91 -33.57
N GLU A 44 8.82 4.14 -33.04
CA GLU A 44 8.79 4.46 -31.59
C GLU A 44 7.40 4.72 -30.99
N CYS A 45 6.29 4.55 -31.73
CA CYS A 45 4.95 4.79 -31.17
C CYS A 45 4.54 3.86 -30.00
N PRO A 46 4.81 2.53 -30.02
CA PRO A 46 4.52 1.68 -28.85
C PRO A 46 5.51 1.94 -27.70
N ALA A 47 6.76 2.31 -28.00
CA ALA A 47 7.77 2.64 -26.99
C ALA A 47 7.43 3.95 -26.27
N ILE A 48 7.03 5.01 -26.98
CA ILE A 48 6.67 6.30 -26.39
C ILE A 48 5.41 6.17 -25.51
N LEU A 49 4.40 5.40 -25.94
CA LEU A 49 3.21 5.13 -25.12
C LEU A 49 3.59 4.31 -23.86
N THR A 50 4.50 3.35 -23.99
CA THR A 50 5.01 2.54 -22.87
C THR A 50 6.01 3.27 -21.98
N ILE A 51 6.57 4.41 -22.40
CA ILE A 51 7.46 5.27 -21.58
C ILE A 51 6.66 6.39 -20.89
N ALA A 52 5.60 6.89 -21.53
CA ALA A 52 4.71 7.90 -20.95
C ALA A 52 3.88 7.34 -19.78
N ILE A 53 3.42 6.08 -19.86
CA ILE A 53 2.65 5.42 -18.80
C ILE A 53 3.47 5.17 -17.50
N PRO A 54 4.72 4.65 -17.52
CA PRO A 54 5.49 4.38 -16.30
C PRO A 54 6.14 5.62 -15.68
N VAL A 55 6.45 6.68 -16.44
CA VAL A 55 7.10 7.88 -15.84
C VAL A 55 6.11 8.64 -14.94
N ASP A 56 4.85 8.75 -15.35
CA ASP A 56 3.81 9.42 -14.55
C ASP A 56 3.49 8.60 -13.29
N GLN A 57 3.32 7.29 -13.42
CA GLN A 57 2.98 6.38 -12.32
C GLN A 57 4.17 6.04 -11.39
N SER A 58 5.41 6.15 -11.86
CA SER A 58 6.61 5.91 -11.02
C SER A 58 6.88 7.06 -10.06
N SER A 59 6.51 8.29 -10.41
CA SER A 59 6.63 9.44 -9.51
C SER A 59 5.71 9.31 -8.28
N GLU A 60 4.52 8.72 -8.46
CA GLU A 60 3.56 8.51 -7.38
C GLU A 60 4.02 7.44 -6.38
N LYS A 61 4.60 6.32 -6.84
CA LYS A 61 5.02 5.23 -5.94
C LYS A 61 6.22 5.60 -5.07
N GLU A 62 7.15 6.40 -5.57
CA GLU A 62 8.25 6.95 -4.77
C GLU A 62 7.73 7.90 -3.69
N LEU A 63 6.80 8.79 -4.06
CA LEU A 63 6.20 9.72 -3.11
C LEU A 63 5.43 8.98 -2.01
N VAL A 64 4.63 7.97 -2.38
CA VAL A 64 3.92 7.12 -1.43
C VAL A 64 4.92 6.41 -0.49
N GLY A 65 5.99 5.83 -1.02
CA GLY A 65 7.03 5.19 -0.19
C GLY A 65 7.65 6.15 0.83
N LEU A 66 7.99 7.37 0.42
CA LEU A 66 8.54 8.41 1.31
C LEU A 66 7.52 8.86 2.36
N THR A 67 6.26 9.03 2.00
CA THR A 67 5.20 9.40 2.97
C THR A 67 4.97 8.30 4.00
N VAL A 68 5.01 7.02 3.61
CA VAL A 68 4.89 5.89 4.54
C VAL A 68 6.08 5.85 5.51
N ILE A 69 7.30 6.06 5.02
CA ILE A 69 8.49 6.16 5.88
C ILE A 69 8.35 7.33 6.85
N ALA A 70 7.95 8.50 6.37
CA ALA A 70 7.76 9.68 7.22
C ALA A 70 6.68 9.45 8.30
N LEU A 71 5.52 8.91 7.92
CA LEU A 71 4.41 8.62 8.83
C LEU A 71 4.79 7.55 9.87
N THR A 72 5.49 6.49 9.46
CA THR A 72 5.90 5.41 10.37
C THR A 72 6.93 5.92 11.38
N LEU A 73 7.93 6.69 10.94
CA LEU A 73 8.90 7.32 11.84
C LEU A 73 8.23 8.33 12.77
N TRP A 74 7.28 9.13 12.26
CA TRP A 74 6.50 10.06 13.07
C TRP A 74 5.74 9.32 14.18
N ILE A 75 4.96 8.29 13.84
CA ILE A 75 4.23 7.45 14.80
C ILE A 75 5.16 6.84 15.85
N ARG A 76 6.39 6.48 15.47
CA ARG A 76 7.36 5.87 16.39
C ARG A 76 7.98 6.86 17.36
N PHE A 77 8.36 8.04 16.87
CA PHE A 77 9.09 9.05 17.64
C PHE A 77 8.19 10.00 18.39
N ASP A 78 6.96 10.21 17.91
CA ASP A 78 6.00 11.03 18.60
C ASP A 78 5.58 10.35 19.90
N LYS A 79 5.80 11.06 21.01
CA LYS A 79 5.44 10.58 22.35
C LYS A 79 3.98 10.86 22.68
N SER A 80 3.33 11.75 21.91
CA SER A 80 1.92 12.10 22.10
C SER A 80 0.98 11.09 21.43
N PHE A 81 1.44 10.42 20.37
CA PHE A 81 0.67 9.38 19.69
C PHE A 81 0.52 8.14 20.57
N GLU A 82 -0.73 7.82 20.92
CA GLU A 82 -1.12 6.61 21.67
C GLU A 82 -0.36 6.47 23.01
N SER A 83 -0.08 7.58 23.70
CA SER A 83 0.68 7.60 24.96
C SER A 83 0.08 6.68 26.03
N GLU A 84 -1.24 6.65 26.14
CA GLU A 84 -1.96 5.80 27.10
C GLU A 84 -1.83 4.31 26.77
N ILE A 85 -1.99 3.93 25.50
CA ILE A 85 -1.82 2.54 25.04
C ILE A 85 -0.37 2.10 25.24
N ARG A 86 0.57 2.99 24.93
CA ARG A 86 2.00 2.73 25.07
C ARG A 86 2.38 2.59 26.54
N GLU A 87 1.87 3.42 27.44
CA GLU A 87 2.08 3.24 28.88
C GLU A 87 1.46 1.94 29.40
N ASN A 88 0.24 1.59 28.96
CA ASN A 88 -0.43 0.34 29.37
C ASN A 88 0.28 -0.93 28.87
N ILE A 89 0.87 -0.92 27.67
CA ILE A 89 1.69 -2.03 27.14
C ILE A 89 3.09 -2.06 27.79
N LEU A 90 3.62 -0.90 28.19
CA LEU A 90 4.93 -0.79 28.84
C LEU A 90 4.90 -1.06 30.35
N ARG A 91 3.71 -1.11 30.97
CA ARG A 91 3.52 -1.33 32.40
C ARG A 91 3.89 -2.75 32.81
N ASP A 92 4.96 -2.88 33.56
CA ASP A 92 5.59 -4.15 33.99
C ASP A 92 5.07 -4.65 35.35
N THR A 93 3.88 -4.19 35.76
CA THR A 93 3.34 -4.38 37.12
C THR A 93 2.14 -5.33 37.17
N ASP A 94 1.79 -5.94 36.04
CA ASP A 94 0.60 -6.80 35.94
C ASP A 94 0.96 -8.27 36.22
N PRO A 95 0.10 -9.03 36.93
CA PRO A 95 0.37 -10.41 37.30
C PRO A 95 0.49 -11.35 36.08
N GLU A 96 1.31 -12.40 36.17
CA GLU A 96 1.35 -13.52 35.22
C GLU A 96 -0.05 -14.15 35.14
N PRO A 97 -0.69 -14.33 33.96
CA PRO A 97 -0.20 -14.47 32.57
C PRO A 97 -0.12 -13.20 31.69
N LEU A 98 -0.51 -12.03 32.18
CA LEU A 98 -0.69 -10.84 31.33
C LEU A 98 0.66 -10.24 30.85
N ALA A 99 1.72 -10.42 31.64
CA ALA A 99 3.07 -9.97 31.33
C ALA A 99 3.66 -10.64 30.06
N GLY A 100 3.40 -11.95 29.86
CA GLY A 100 3.88 -12.69 28.69
C GLY A 100 3.26 -12.20 27.38
N VAL A 101 1.94 -11.94 27.40
CA VAL A 101 1.19 -11.44 26.24
C VAL A 101 1.63 -10.00 25.90
N LYS A 102 1.86 -9.14 26.90
CA LYS A 102 2.35 -7.77 26.67
C LYS A 102 3.77 -7.73 26.11
N ALA A 103 4.64 -8.63 26.54
CA ALA A 103 6.00 -8.75 26.00
C ALA A 103 5.99 -9.19 24.53
N ASP A 104 5.12 -10.15 24.16
CA ASP A 104 4.97 -10.60 22.78
C ASP A 104 4.41 -9.49 21.88
N ILE A 105 3.39 -8.76 22.33
CA ILE A 105 2.84 -7.60 21.62
C ILE A 105 3.90 -6.52 21.38
N ARG A 106 4.72 -6.20 22.39
CA ARG A 106 5.80 -5.22 22.25
C ARG A 106 6.79 -5.63 21.15
N THR A 107 7.15 -6.91 21.14
CA THR A 107 8.08 -7.46 20.16
C THR A 107 7.45 -7.46 18.76
N GLY A 108 6.17 -7.84 18.65
CA GLY A 108 5.40 -7.78 17.40
C GLY A 108 5.32 -6.38 16.82
N ILE A 109 5.03 -5.35 17.64
CA ILE A 109 4.99 -3.96 17.19
C ILE A 109 6.36 -3.50 16.68
N LEU A 110 7.45 -3.85 17.38
CA LEU A 110 8.80 -3.52 16.93
C LEU A 110 9.15 -4.19 15.61
N VAL A 111 8.88 -5.49 15.48
CA VAL A 111 9.14 -6.25 14.25
C VAL A 111 8.32 -5.69 13.08
N ALA A 112 7.03 -5.43 13.29
CA ALA A 112 6.15 -4.85 12.27
C ALA A 112 6.65 -3.49 11.79
N PHE A 113 7.08 -2.62 12.73
CA PHE A 113 7.65 -1.32 12.41
C PHE A 113 8.87 -1.42 11.50
N TRP A 114 9.84 -2.27 11.85
CA TRP A 114 11.05 -2.46 11.04
C TRP A 114 10.75 -3.08 9.68
N ILE A 115 9.77 -3.98 9.59
CA ILE A 115 9.32 -4.57 8.32
C ILE A 115 8.72 -3.48 7.41
N ILE A 116 7.82 -2.63 7.93
CA ILE A 116 7.16 -1.59 7.13
C ILE A 116 8.19 -0.60 6.59
N ILE A 117 9.15 -0.16 7.42
CA ILE A 117 10.23 0.74 6.98
C ILE A 117 11.10 0.06 5.92
N GLY A 118 11.56 -1.17 6.18
CA GLY A 118 12.41 -1.89 5.24
C GLY A 118 11.73 -2.12 3.89
N PHE A 119 10.46 -2.51 3.90
CA PHE A 119 9.65 -2.68 2.70
C PHE A 119 9.46 -1.36 1.94
N SER A 120 9.22 -0.26 2.65
CA SER A 120 9.03 1.06 2.03
C SER A 120 10.32 1.57 1.37
N ILE A 121 11.46 1.44 2.05
CA ILE A 121 12.79 1.80 1.49
C ILE A 121 13.09 0.95 0.26
N ALA A 122 12.84 -0.37 0.32
CA ALA A 122 13.04 -1.25 -0.82
C ALA A 122 12.19 -0.83 -2.03
N ASN A 123 10.91 -0.47 -1.82
CA ASN A 123 10.04 0.01 -2.90
C ASN A 123 10.50 1.34 -3.50
N VAL A 124 11.02 2.27 -2.69
CA VAL A 124 11.60 3.52 -3.21
C VAL A 124 12.84 3.23 -4.07
N ILE A 125 13.74 2.34 -3.62
CA ILE A 125 14.93 1.95 -4.40
C ILE A 125 14.51 1.26 -5.71
N ILE A 126 13.55 0.34 -5.66
CA ILE A 126 13.06 -0.36 -6.85
C ILE A 126 12.39 0.62 -7.82
N GLY A 127 11.62 1.58 -7.31
CA GLY A 127 11.05 2.67 -8.10
C GLY A 127 12.13 3.49 -8.81
N PHE A 128 13.13 3.94 -8.06
CA PHE A 128 14.24 4.73 -8.58
C PHE A 128 15.02 4.00 -9.67
N VAL A 129 15.33 2.72 -9.44
CA VAL A 129 15.99 1.87 -10.44
C VAL A 129 15.13 1.69 -11.69
N GLY A 130 13.80 1.62 -11.54
CA GLY A 130 12.86 1.59 -12.66
C GLY A 130 12.92 2.85 -13.52
N VAL A 131 12.88 4.03 -12.90
CA VAL A 131 12.97 5.34 -13.58
C VAL A 131 14.31 5.48 -14.29
N VAL A 132 15.41 5.28 -13.56
CA VAL A 132 16.77 5.39 -14.12
C VAL A 132 17.03 4.34 -15.21
N GLY A 133 16.48 3.14 -15.05
CA GLY A 133 16.54 2.07 -16.05
C GLY A 133 15.85 2.46 -17.36
N ALA A 134 14.74 3.18 -17.29
CA ALA A 134 14.05 3.73 -18.46
C ALA A 134 14.89 4.81 -19.16
N PHE A 135 15.53 5.71 -18.40
CA PHE A 135 16.34 6.80 -18.95
C PHE A 135 17.67 6.34 -19.58
N ILE A 136 18.43 5.49 -18.88
CA ILE A 136 19.81 5.15 -19.30
C ILE A 136 19.82 4.10 -20.42
N ARG A 137 18.66 3.54 -20.79
CA ARG A 137 18.50 2.48 -21.81
C ARG A 137 19.44 1.27 -21.58
N SER A 138 19.97 1.10 -20.35
CA SER A 138 21.03 0.14 -20.00
C SER A 138 20.45 -1.16 -19.43
N ARG A 139 20.86 -2.27 -20.04
CA ARG A 139 20.47 -3.65 -19.69
C ARG A 139 20.80 -4.07 -18.26
N TYR A 140 21.83 -3.47 -17.66
CA TYR A 140 22.28 -3.83 -16.30
C TYR A 140 21.35 -3.32 -15.19
N LEU A 141 20.55 -2.28 -15.47
CA LEU A 141 19.58 -1.72 -14.53
C LEU A 141 18.17 -2.29 -14.73
N LEU A 142 17.83 -2.71 -15.96
CA LEU A 142 16.50 -3.24 -16.28
C LEU A 142 16.31 -4.69 -15.79
N ALA A 143 17.35 -5.52 -15.83
CA ALA A 143 17.29 -6.90 -15.34
C ALA A 143 17.01 -7.04 -13.83
N PRO A 144 17.70 -6.32 -12.92
CA PRO A 144 17.41 -6.41 -11.48
C PRO A 144 16.03 -5.84 -11.12
N TYR A 145 15.52 -4.84 -11.86
CA TYR A 145 14.16 -4.32 -11.70
C TYR A 145 13.09 -5.39 -12.01
N LEU A 146 13.25 -6.12 -13.11
CA LEU A 146 12.33 -7.20 -13.46
C LEU A 146 12.39 -8.35 -12.46
N LEU A 147 13.59 -8.69 -11.97
CA LEU A 147 13.77 -9.72 -10.95
C LEU A 147 13.11 -9.33 -9.62
N SER A 148 13.29 -8.09 -9.15
CA SER A 148 12.68 -7.63 -7.90
C SER A 148 11.15 -7.61 -7.98
N MET A 149 10.57 -7.23 -9.13
CA MET A 149 9.12 -7.29 -9.36
C MET A 149 8.56 -8.71 -9.27
N ILE A 150 9.28 -9.71 -9.78
CA ILE A 150 8.85 -11.12 -9.66
C ILE A 150 8.91 -11.58 -8.20
N ILE A 151 9.97 -11.22 -7.47
CA ILE A 151 10.11 -11.60 -6.06
C ILE A 151 8.99 -10.97 -5.22
N LEU A 152 8.67 -9.70 -5.43
CA LEU A 152 7.59 -9.01 -4.74
C LEU A 152 6.23 -9.67 -5.01
N PHE A 153 5.97 -10.06 -6.26
CA PHE A 153 4.74 -10.75 -6.64
C PHE A 153 4.57 -12.09 -5.91
N LEU A 154 5.64 -12.89 -5.83
CA LEU A 154 5.63 -14.17 -5.12
C LEU A 154 5.42 -13.98 -3.62
N LEU A 155 6.06 -12.96 -3.03
CA LEU A 155 5.87 -12.61 -1.62
C LEU A 155 4.43 -12.16 -1.33
N GLU A 156 3.83 -11.37 -2.22
CA GLU A 156 2.46 -10.91 -2.06
C GLU A 156 1.48 -12.10 -2.04
N ILE A 157 1.61 -13.03 -2.98
CA ILE A 157 0.81 -14.26 -3.01
C ILE A 157 1.01 -15.08 -1.72
N ALA A 158 2.25 -15.23 -1.25
CA ALA A 158 2.54 -15.97 -0.03
C ALA A 158 1.89 -15.32 1.21
N VAL A 159 1.93 -13.98 1.31
CA VAL A 159 1.27 -13.22 2.38
C VAL A 159 -0.24 -13.36 2.28
N GLY A 160 -0.82 -13.23 1.08
CA GLY A 160 -2.26 -13.39 0.85
C GLY A 160 -2.77 -14.76 1.28
N ILE A 161 -2.09 -15.84 0.89
CA ILE A 161 -2.44 -17.21 1.30
C ILE A 161 -2.33 -17.36 2.82
N THR A 162 -1.25 -16.87 3.42
CA THR A 162 -1.05 -16.96 4.88
C THR A 162 -2.15 -16.24 5.66
N ALA A 163 -2.56 -15.04 5.20
CA ALA A 163 -3.63 -14.28 5.81
C ALA A 163 -4.98 -15.04 5.76
N LEU A 164 -5.28 -15.67 4.62
CA LEU A 164 -6.50 -16.47 4.46
C LEU A 164 -6.50 -17.72 5.36
N VAL A 165 -5.39 -18.45 5.42
CA VAL A 165 -5.27 -19.67 6.24
C VAL A 165 -5.35 -19.33 7.73
N LYS A 166 -4.69 -18.25 8.16
CA LYS A 166 -4.63 -17.87 9.59
C LYS A 166 -5.84 -17.09 10.08
N ARG A 167 -6.77 -16.64 9.22
CA ARG A 167 -7.97 -15.87 9.63
C ARG A 167 -8.73 -16.50 10.81
N LYS A 168 -8.92 -17.82 10.82
CA LYS A 168 -9.58 -18.54 11.93
C LYS A 168 -8.77 -18.53 13.22
N SER A 169 -7.45 -18.64 13.13
CA SER A 169 -6.56 -18.58 14.28
C SER A 169 -6.58 -17.18 14.89
N ILE A 170 -6.42 -16.16 14.03
CA ILE A 170 -6.50 -14.77 14.43
C ILE A 170 -7.84 -14.56 15.13
N ARG A 171 -8.97 -15.03 14.54
CA ARG A 171 -10.32 -15.01 15.13
C ARG A 171 -10.37 -15.48 16.59
N ARG A 172 -9.70 -16.58 16.92
CA ARG A 172 -9.71 -17.11 18.28
C ARG A 172 -8.89 -16.20 19.21
N THR A 173 -7.68 -15.84 18.79
CA THR A 173 -6.75 -15.06 19.61
C THR A 173 -7.32 -13.72 20.07
N VAL A 174 -7.98 -12.93 19.22
CA VAL A 174 -8.59 -11.66 19.70
C VAL A 174 -9.86 -11.90 20.52
N LYS A 175 -10.62 -12.99 20.27
CA LYS A 175 -11.77 -13.30 21.15
C LYS A 175 -11.29 -13.62 22.56
N GLU A 176 -10.25 -14.44 22.64
CA GLU A 176 -9.59 -14.86 23.88
C GLU A 176 -8.93 -13.69 24.59
N TYR A 177 -8.20 -12.82 23.86
CA TYR A 177 -7.62 -11.61 24.43
C TYR A 177 -8.68 -10.70 25.06
N VAL A 178 -9.79 -10.44 24.36
CA VAL A 178 -10.90 -9.64 24.92
C VAL A 178 -11.50 -10.36 26.13
N PHE A 179 -11.72 -11.67 26.05
CA PHE A 179 -12.23 -12.46 27.17
C PHE A 179 -11.34 -12.36 28.41
N ASP A 180 -10.03 -12.55 28.25
CA ASP A 180 -9.06 -12.48 29.34
C ASP A 180 -8.97 -11.08 29.94
N SER A 181 -9.03 -10.02 29.13
CA SER A 181 -9.10 -8.65 29.66
C SER A 181 -10.29 -8.43 30.60
N PHE A 182 -11.46 -8.98 30.25
CA PHE A 182 -12.65 -8.92 31.11
C PHE A 182 -12.57 -9.86 32.32
N ASN A 183 -12.05 -11.08 32.14
CA ASN A 183 -11.90 -12.07 33.21
C ASN A 183 -10.90 -11.63 34.29
N MET A 184 -9.82 -10.96 33.87
CA MET A 184 -8.79 -10.42 34.77
C MET A 184 -9.13 -9.01 35.30
N ASN A 185 -10.30 -8.46 34.94
CA ASN A 185 -10.74 -7.11 35.31
C ASN A 185 -9.70 -6.02 34.99
N SER A 186 -9.04 -6.13 33.81
CA SER A 186 -8.09 -5.14 33.32
C SER A 186 -8.82 -3.87 32.87
N GLN A 187 -9.10 -2.98 33.82
CA GLN A 187 -9.78 -1.70 33.60
C GLN A 187 -9.26 -0.88 32.40
N PRO A 188 -7.93 -0.73 32.16
CA PRO A 188 -7.45 0.03 31.00
C PRO A 188 -7.82 -0.62 29.65
N ASP A 189 -7.78 -1.94 29.55
CA ASP A 189 -8.11 -2.64 28.30
C ASP A 189 -9.64 -2.64 28.07
N ILE A 190 -10.41 -2.87 29.14
CA ILE A 190 -11.87 -2.86 29.11
C ILE A 190 -12.42 -1.50 28.71
N SER A 191 -11.90 -0.41 29.28
CA SER A 191 -12.33 0.95 28.95
C SER A 191 -11.97 1.32 27.51
N ALA A 192 -10.80 0.89 27.02
CA ALA A 192 -10.40 1.09 25.63
C ALA A 192 -11.35 0.36 24.66
N PHE A 193 -11.69 -0.91 24.91
CA PHE A 193 -12.61 -1.63 24.03
C PHE A 193 -14.01 -1.04 24.05
N SER A 194 -14.57 -0.82 25.24
CA SER A 194 -15.92 -0.29 25.40
C SER A 194 -16.06 1.10 24.78
N PHE A 195 -15.09 2.00 24.97
CA PHE A 195 -15.11 3.34 24.39
C PHE A 195 -14.92 3.32 22.86
N ARG A 196 -13.95 2.55 22.35
CA ARG A 196 -13.61 2.52 20.92
C ARG A 196 -14.68 1.83 20.06
N TYR A 197 -15.30 0.78 20.60
CA TYR A 197 -16.22 -0.10 19.86
C TYR A 197 -17.67 -0.05 20.36
N ASN A 198 -17.98 0.80 21.35
CA ASN A 198 -19.30 0.96 21.95
C ASN A 198 -19.94 -0.39 22.36
N CYS A 199 -19.15 -1.22 23.03
CA CYS A 199 -19.49 -2.60 23.37
C CYS A 199 -19.45 -2.82 24.89
N CYS A 200 -20.07 -3.90 25.37
CA CYS A 200 -20.05 -4.25 26.79
C CYS A 200 -19.94 -5.77 26.99
N GLY A 201 -19.08 -6.17 27.93
CA GLY A 201 -18.85 -7.56 28.29
C GLY A 201 -18.11 -8.37 27.23
N ALA A 202 -17.75 -9.59 27.60
CA ALA A 202 -17.15 -10.59 26.72
C ALA A 202 -18.03 -11.85 26.65
N ASP A 203 -17.80 -12.66 25.61
CA ASP A 203 -18.55 -13.90 25.40
C ASP A 203 -18.42 -14.80 26.66
N ASN A 204 -19.52 -15.37 27.16
CA ASN A 204 -19.57 -16.26 28.34
C ASN A 204 -19.27 -15.65 29.73
N LEU A 205 -19.21 -14.31 29.89
CA LEU A 205 -19.21 -13.68 31.22
C LEU A 205 -20.62 -13.21 31.62
N THR A 206 -21.13 -13.70 32.76
CA THR A 206 -22.51 -13.43 33.23
C THR A 206 -22.63 -12.29 34.24
N ASN A 207 -21.52 -11.65 34.65
CA ASN A 207 -21.50 -10.73 35.80
C ASN A 207 -21.26 -9.25 35.43
N LEU A 208 -21.69 -8.79 34.25
CA LEU A 208 -21.58 -7.38 33.85
C LEU A 208 -22.95 -6.71 33.68
N ASN A 209 -23.11 -5.54 34.31
CA ASN A 209 -24.27 -4.65 34.14
C ASN A 209 -24.19 -3.91 32.80
N CYS A 210 -24.46 -4.63 31.71
CA CYS A 210 -24.52 -4.05 30.36
C CYS A 210 -25.91 -3.47 30.07
N PHE A 211 -25.96 -2.46 29.19
CA PHE A 211 -27.24 -1.92 28.72
C PHE A 211 -27.96 -2.95 27.82
N ALA A 212 -29.29 -2.97 27.88
CA ALA A 212 -30.11 -3.89 27.08
C ALA A 212 -29.92 -3.61 25.58
N GLY A 213 -29.47 -4.61 24.82
CA GLY A 213 -29.27 -4.52 23.37
C GLY A 213 -27.85 -4.16 22.92
N GLN A 214 -26.88 -4.07 23.84
CA GLN A 214 -25.48 -3.77 23.49
C GLN A 214 -24.72 -5.04 23.04
N PRO A 215 -23.87 -4.99 21.99
CA PRO A 215 -23.11 -6.15 21.53
C PRO A 215 -21.93 -6.49 22.48
N THR A 216 -21.50 -7.76 22.46
CA THR A 216 -20.29 -8.19 23.18
C THR A 216 -19.04 -7.57 22.55
N CYS A 217 -18.08 -7.17 23.39
CA CYS A 217 -16.83 -6.60 22.90
C CYS A 217 -16.02 -7.60 22.07
N SER A 218 -16.09 -8.90 22.41
CA SER A 218 -15.46 -9.95 21.60
C SER A 218 -15.97 -9.90 20.16
N SER A 219 -17.29 -9.80 19.95
CA SER A 219 -17.85 -9.77 18.60
C SER A 219 -17.64 -8.44 17.89
N ALA A 220 -17.78 -7.30 18.59
CA ALA A 220 -17.61 -5.97 18.01
C ALA A 220 -16.16 -5.70 17.54
N VAL A 221 -15.17 -6.09 18.34
CA VAL A 221 -13.75 -5.97 17.97
C VAL A 221 -13.45 -6.84 16.74
N TRP A 222 -14.00 -8.06 16.71
CA TRP A 222 -13.85 -8.95 15.56
C TRP A 222 -14.43 -8.41 14.29
N ASP A 223 -15.65 -7.87 14.35
CA ASP A 223 -16.33 -7.35 13.18
C ASP A 223 -15.54 -6.22 12.52
N ARG A 224 -14.99 -5.31 13.34
CA ARG A 224 -14.12 -4.22 12.85
C ARG A 224 -12.81 -4.73 12.25
N LEU A 225 -12.19 -5.72 12.89
CA LEU A 225 -10.97 -6.33 12.38
C LEU A 225 -11.23 -7.10 11.07
N ASP A 226 -12.34 -7.83 10.99
CA ASP A 226 -12.74 -8.61 9.82
C ASP A 226 -13.07 -7.71 8.62
N PHE A 227 -13.77 -6.60 8.87
CA PHE A 227 -14.01 -5.54 7.87
C PHE A 227 -12.69 -4.95 7.34
N THR A 228 -11.74 -4.66 8.24
CA THR A 228 -10.42 -4.13 7.86
C THR A 228 -9.61 -5.16 7.06
N MET A 229 -9.63 -6.43 7.46
CA MET A 229 -9.00 -7.53 6.72
C MET A 229 -9.62 -7.73 5.33
N MET A 230 -10.93 -7.54 5.19
CA MET A 230 -11.63 -7.59 3.90
C MET A 230 -11.16 -6.47 2.98
N ILE A 231 -11.11 -5.21 3.46
CA ILE A 231 -10.60 -4.08 2.68
C ILE A 231 -9.16 -4.33 2.25
N PHE A 232 -8.31 -4.77 3.18
CA PHE A 232 -6.92 -5.11 2.88
C PHE A 232 -6.83 -6.18 1.77
N GLY A 233 -7.66 -7.21 1.83
CA GLY A 233 -7.72 -8.25 0.79
C GLY A 233 -8.12 -7.73 -0.58
N ILE A 234 -9.10 -6.81 -0.66
CA ILE A 234 -9.51 -6.18 -1.93
C ILE A 234 -8.37 -5.32 -2.49
N CYS A 235 -7.74 -4.48 -1.66
CA CYS A 235 -6.61 -3.66 -2.09
C CYS A 235 -5.44 -4.53 -2.58
N MET A 236 -5.11 -5.60 -1.87
CA MET A 236 -4.06 -6.54 -2.25
C MET A 236 -4.37 -7.21 -3.59
N LEU A 237 -5.61 -7.66 -3.83
CA LEU A 237 -5.99 -8.23 -5.12
C LEU A 237 -5.79 -7.22 -6.27
N VAL A 238 -6.20 -5.97 -6.08
CA VAL A 238 -5.99 -4.91 -7.08
C VAL A 238 -4.50 -4.68 -7.35
N ILE A 239 -3.66 -4.67 -6.31
CA ILE A 239 -2.21 -4.52 -6.44
C ILE A 239 -1.61 -5.67 -7.26
N VAL A 240 -1.95 -6.92 -6.93
CA VAL A 240 -1.51 -8.13 -7.68
C VAL A 240 -1.88 -8.02 -9.16
N VAL A 241 -3.11 -7.61 -9.47
CA VAL A 241 -3.59 -7.47 -10.86
C VAL A 241 -2.81 -6.38 -11.60
N LEU A 242 -2.63 -5.20 -10.98
CA LEU A 242 -1.85 -4.12 -11.56
C LEU A 242 -0.40 -4.54 -11.79
N GLN A 243 0.22 -5.22 -10.82
CA GLN A 243 1.59 -5.72 -10.94
C GLN A 243 1.73 -6.77 -12.05
N ALA A 244 0.77 -7.68 -12.19
CA ALA A 244 0.74 -8.65 -13.26
C ALA A 244 0.62 -7.98 -14.64
N PHE A 245 -0.23 -6.96 -14.77
CA PHE A 245 -0.37 -6.17 -15.99
C PHE A 245 0.92 -5.41 -16.35
N THR A 246 1.55 -4.76 -15.36
CA THR A 246 2.84 -4.10 -15.55
C THR A 246 3.93 -5.10 -15.97
N ALA A 247 3.99 -6.28 -15.35
CA ALA A 247 4.94 -7.31 -15.72
C ALA A 247 4.70 -7.82 -17.16
N LEU A 248 3.44 -8.01 -17.56
CA LEU A 248 3.08 -8.44 -18.91
C LEU A 248 3.54 -7.44 -19.98
N ILE A 249 3.44 -6.14 -19.73
CA ILE A 249 3.92 -5.09 -20.64
C ILE A 249 5.45 -5.01 -20.64
N THR A 250 6.10 -5.20 -19.49
CA THR A 250 7.55 -5.04 -19.35
C THR A 250 8.33 -6.18 -20.02
N VAL A 251 7.82 -7.42 -19.98
CA VAL A 251 8.47 -8.61 -20.56
C VAL A 251 8.80 -8.48 -22.06
N PRO A 252 7.87 -8.13 -22.97
CA PRO A 252 8.17 -8.02 -24.39
C PRO A 252 9.21 -6.92 -24.68
N VAL A 253 9.13 -5.79 -23.99
CA VAL A 253 10.12 -4.69 -24.12
C VAL A 253 11.53 -5.20 -23.78
N VAL A 254 11.66 -6.01 -22.72
CA VAL A 254 12.95 -6.59 -22.32
C VAL A 254 13.44 -7.62 -23.35
N ILE A 255 12.54 -8.44 -23.91
CA ILE A 255 12.87 -9.45 -24.93
C ILE A 255 13.33 -8.80 -26.25
N GLU A 256 12.62 -7.76 -26.72
CA GLU A 256 12.98 -7.04 -27.94
C GLU A 256 14.36 -6.38 -27.80
N ARG A 257 14.65 -5.77 -26.64
CA ARG A 257 15.96 -5.19 -26.36
C ARG A 257 17.08 -6.22 -26.29
N LYS A 258 16.80 -7.44 -25.82
CA LYS A 258 17.78 -8.54 -25.87
C LYS A 258 18.11 -8.91 -27.31
N ARG A 259 17.13 -8.85 -28.22
CA ARG A 259 17.31 -9.17 -29.64
C ARG A 259 18.21 -8.14 -30.35
N GLU A 260 18.04 -6.85 -30.07
CA GLU A 260 18.85 -5.77 -30.69
C GLU A 260 20.35 -5.87 -30.39
N VAL A 261 20.74 -6.35 -29.20
CA VAL A 261 22.15 -6.43 -28.78
C VAL A 261 22.86 -7.69 -29.29
N SER A 262 22.12 -8.68 -29.79
CA SER A 262 22.67 -9.92 -30.34
C SER A 262 22.92 -9.88 -31.86
N TYR A 263 22.54 -8.79 -32.54
CA TYR A 263 22.92 -8.49 -33.93
C TYR A 263 24.08 -7.50 -33.96
#